data_AF-A0A973SJQ5-F1
#
_entry.id   AF-A0A973SJQ5-F1
#
_cell.length_a   1.000
_cell.length_b   1.000
_cell.length_c   1.000
_cell.angle_alpha   90.00
_cell.angle_beta   90.00
_cell.angle_gamma   90.00
#
_symmetry.space_group_name_H-M   'P 1'
#
loop_
_entity.id
_entity.type
_entity.pdbx_description
1 polymer ?
#
loop_
_entity_poly.entity_id
_entity_poly.type
_entity_poly.pdbx_seq_one_letter_code
_entity_poly.pdbx_strand_id
1 'polypeptide(L)'
;MTSWFAAGMRGRLNWPKEIVAGITLAALAVPLNIGYAQIAGLPPVVGLYTAIVPLLVFALLCSSRQLVASPDAPIAALIASLLAAVIAKPGSPQYVELAYAQALVCAVVFLLFFVFKLGFLANFLSEPVLVGFIAGLAVEILTSQVEKILGVHTTADRFFPELWQIITQIPHAHGWSVAVGTATMLVIVVLRRLAPALPGPLIALVAATALVAWAGLDRHGVSV
;
A
#
# COMPACT_ATOMS: atom_id res chain seq x y z
N MET A 1 -32.13 -10.64 -14.38
CA MET A 1 -30.67 -10.42 -14.29
C MET A 1 -30.26 -8.97 -14.62
N THR A 2 -31.07 -7.96 -14.29
CA THR A 2 -30.83 -6.55 -14.66
C THR A 2 -30.75 -5.59 -13.46
N SER A 3 -30.72 -6.11 -12.22
CA SER A 3 -30.73 -5.29 -11.01
C SER A 3 -29.35 -4.78 -10.56
N TRP A 4 -28.25 -5.29 -11.13
CA TRP A 4 -26.89 -5.04 -10.63
C TRP A 4 -26.39 -3.63 -10.95
N PHE A 5 -26.59 -3.14 -12.19
CA PHE A 5 -26.24 -1.76 -12.56
C PHE A 5 -27.10 -0.71 -11.82
N ALA A 6 -28.34 -1.05 -11.50
CA ALA A 6 -29.29 -0.11 -10.91
C ALA A 6 -29.26 -0.07 -9.38
N ALA A 7 -28.65 -1.06 -8.69
CA ALA A 7 -28.65 -1.11 -7.23
C ALA A 7 -27.73 -0.04 -6.61
N GLY A 8 -26.53 0.18 -7.18
CA GLY A 8 -25.57 1.17 -6.70
C GLY A 8 -25.97 2.63 -7.01
N MET A 9 -26.83 2.86 -8.00
CA MET A 9 -27.28 4.20 -8.41
C MET A 9 -28.71 4.54 -7.94
N ARG A 10 -29.38 3.66 -7.19
CA ARG A 10 -30.73 3.91 -6.67
C ARG A 10 -30.68 4.82 -5.44
N GLY A 11 -30.81 6.13 -5.68
CA GLY A 11 -30.97 7.17 -4.67
C GLY A 11 -30.98 8.56 -5.30
N ARG A 12 -31.36 9.60 -4.56
CA ARG A 12 -31.16 11.00 -4.97
C ARG A 12 -29.64 11.25 -5.13
N LEU A 13 -29.13 11.16 -6.35
CA LEU A 13 -27.74 11.44 -6.65
C LEU A 13 -27.46 12.93 -6.40
N ASN A 14 -26.72 13.21 -5.33
CA ASN A 14 -26.17 14.52 -5.11
C ASN A 14 -24.81 14.58 -5.82
N TRP A 15 -24.84 14.78 -7.14
CA TRP A 15 -23.66 14.78 -8.02
C TRP A 15 -22.48 15.58 -7.46
N PRO A 16 -22.66 16.81 -6.92
CA PRO A 16 -21.57 17.53 -6.29
C PRO A 16 -20.88 16.76 -5.15
N LYS A 17 -21.64 16.10 -4.28
CA LYS A 17 -21.07 15.36 -3.14
C LYS A 17 -20.33 14.11 -3.59
N GLU A 18 -20.89 13.37 -4.56
CA GLU A 18 -20.27 12.15 -5.10
C GLU A 18 -18.96 12.46 -5.84
N ILE A 19 -18.94 13.55 -6.62
CA ILE A 19 -17.73 14.01 -7.33
C ILE A 19 -16.64 14.40 -6.31
N VAL A 20 -16.97 15.20 -5.30
CA VAL A 20 -16.01 15.62 -4.27
C VAL A 20 -15.48 14.41 -3.49
N ALA A 21 -16.35 13.47 -3.13
CA ALA A 21 -15.95 12.23 -2.45
C ALA A 21 -15.01 11.38 -3.33
N GLY A 22 -15.33 11.21 -4.62
CA GLY A 22 -14.49 10.48 -5.57
C GLY A 22 -13.11 11.13 -5.77
N ILE A 23 -13.06 12.47 -5.91
CA ILE A 23 -11.78 13.20 -6.01
C ILE A 23 -10.96 13.03 -4.73
N THR A 24 -11.60 13.15 -3.56
CA THR A 24 -10.91 12.99 -2.27
C THR A 24 -10.35 11.59 -2.11
N LEU A 25 -11.15 10.57 -2.47
CA LEU A 25 -10.74 9.18 -2.44
C LEU A 25 -9.57 8.91 -3.39
N ALA A 26 -9.63 9.42 -4.62
CA ALA A 26 -8.53 9.30 -5.59
C ALA A 26 -7.26 9.97 -5.08
N ALA A 27 -7.39 11.17 -4.50
CA ALA A 27 -6.27 11.90 -3.92
C ALA A 27 -5.59 11.12 -2.76
N LEU A 28 -6.36 10.39 -1.95
CA LEU A 28 -5.82 9.53 -0.90
C LEU A 28 -5.24 8.22 -1.44
N ALA A 29 -5.87 7.62 -2.44
CA ALA A 29 -5.51 6.31 -2.97
C ALA A 29 -4.17 6.32 -3.74
N VAL A 30 -3.85 7.40 -4.46
CA VAL A 30 -2.61 7.51 -5.25
C VAL A 30 -1.34 7.32 -4.38
N PRO A 31 -1.08 8.15 -3.34
CA PRO A 31 0.12 8.01 -2.52
C PRO A 31 0.12 6.69 -1.73
N LEU A 32 -1.06 6.23 -1.30
CA LEU A 32 -1.21 4.98 -0.55
C LEU A 32 -0.77 3.77 -1.39
N ASN A 33 -1.25 3.67 -2.62
CA ASN A 33 -0.95 2.54 -3.50
C ASN A 33 0.49 2.57 -4.02
N ILE A 34 1.08 3.76 -4.19
CA ILE A 34 2.52 3.90 -4.44
C ILE A 34 3.32 3.31 -3.27
N GLY A 35 2.95 3.67 -2.04
CA GLY A 35 3.57 3.13 -0.83
C GLY A 35 3.43 1.61 -0.72
N TYR A 36 2.26 1.05 -1.07
CA TYR A 36 2.05 -0.39 -1.07
C TYR A 36 2.90 -1.11 -2.13
N ALA A 37 3.07 -0.55 -3.32
CA ALA A 37 4.01 -1.10 -4.30
C ALA A 37 5.44 -1.13 -3.76
N GLN A 38 5.87 -0.09 -3.04
CA GLN A 38 7.19 -0.04 -2.40
C GLN A 38 7.34 -1.01 -1.22
N ILE A 39 6.26 -1.33 -0.50
CA ILE A 39 6.24 -2.41 0.50
C ILE A 39 6.41 -3.76 -0.21
N ALA A 40 5.72 -3.96 -1.33
CA ALA A 40 5.81 -5.16 -2.15
C ALA A 40 7.14 -5.30 -2.92
N GLY A 41 8.08 -4.36 -2.80
CA GLY A 41 9.35 -4.37 -3.55
C GLY A 41 9.19 -4.11 -5.05
N LEU A 42 8.05 -3.56 -5.48
CA LEU A 42 7.69 -3.31 -6.86
C LEU A 42 7.88 -1.83 -7.26
N PRO A 43 8.07 -1.55 -8.56
CA PRO A 43 8.11 -0.17 -9.05
C PRO A 43 6.83 0.61 -8.69
N PRO A 44 6.92 1.91 -8.32
CA PRO A 44 5.77 2.75 -7.96
C PRO A 44 4.60 2.73 -8.96
N VAL A 45 4.92 2.62 -10.26
CA VAL A 45 3.92 2.57 -11.34
C VAL A 45 2.97 1.38 -11.22
N VAL A 46 3.44 0.25 -10.66
CA VAL A 46 2.60 -0.93 -10.45
C VAL A 46 1.49 -0.62 -9.44
N GLY A 47 1.79 0.18 -8.41
CA GLY A 47 0.79 0.66 -7.46
C GLY A 47 -0.33 1.48 -8.11
N LEU A 48 -0.01 2.28 -9.12
CA LEU A 48 -1.02 3.03 -9.87
C LEU A 48 -1.91 2.09 -10.71
N TYR A 49 -1.32 1.07 -11.33
CA TYR A 49 -2.09 0.08 -12.09
C TYR A 49 -3.04 -0.72 -11.20
N THR A 50 -2.58 -1.14 -10.02
CA THR A 50 -3.41 -1.87 -9.05
C THR A 50 -4.42 -0.98 -8.33
N ALA A 51 -4.26 0.35 -8.37
CA ALA A 51 -5.28 1.29 -7.93
C ALA A 51 -6.42 1.44 -8.96
N ILE A 52 -6.07 1.63 -10.23
CA ILE A 52 -7.02 2.05 -11.27
C ILE A 52 -7.82 0.86 -11.80
N VAL A 53 -7.12 -0.23 -12.20
CA VAL A 53 -7.77 -1.33 -12.91
C VAL A 53 -8.78 -2.07 -12.02
N PRO A 54 -8.43 -2.49 -10.79
CA PRO A 54 -9.41 -3.13 -9.89
C PRO A 54 -10.55 -2.20 -9.51
N LEU A 55 -10.30 -0.90 -9.34
CA LEU A 55 -11.35 0.07 -9.05
C LEU A 55 -12.39 0.15 -10.17
N LEU A 56 -11.95 0.20 -11.43
CA LEU A 56 -12.87 0.20 -12.59
C LEU A 56 -13.66 -1.10 -12.68
N VAL A 57 -12.99 -2.24 -12.55
CA VAL A 57 -13.65 -3.56 -12.57
C VAL A 57 -14.67 -3.66 -11.42
N PHE A 58 -14.28 -3.23 -10.22
CA PHE A 58 -15.13 -3.30 -9.04
C PHE A 58 -16.30 -2.31 -9.12
N ALA A 59 -16.11 -1.11 -9.68
CA ALA A 59 -17.19 -0.15 -9.90
C ALA A 59 -18.28 -0.69 -10.85
N LEU A 60 -17.90 -1.55 -11.81
CA LEU A 60 -18.83 -2.16 -12.76
C LEU A 60 -19.53 -3.40 -12.20
N LEU A 61 -18.86 -4.15 -11.33
CA LEU A 61 -19.34 -5.45 -10.83
C LEU A 61 -19.95 -5.38 -9.41
N CYS A 62 -19.60 -4.37 -8.62
CA CYS A 62 -20.04 -4.28 -7.23
C CYS A 62 -21.50 -3.81 -7.12
N SER A 63 -22.23 -4.42 -6.20
CA SER A 63 -23.61 -4.06 -5.87
C SER A 63 -23.72 -2.96 -4.82
N SER A 64 -22.61 -2.59 -4.16
CA SER A 64 -22.57 -1.60 -3.09
C SER A 64 -21.99 -0.26 -3.56
N ARG A 65 -22.68 0.83 -3.22
CA ARG A 65 -22.29 2.21 -3.54
C ARG A 65 -21.14 2.74 -2.68
N GLN A 66 -20.92 2.14 -1.52
CA GLN A 66 -19.95 2.62 -0.52
C GLN A 66 -18.67 1.78 -0.47
N LEU A 67 -18.67 0.62 -1.15
CA LEU A 67 -17.55 -0.30 -1.10
C LEU A 67 -16.55 0.03 -2.21
N VAL A 68 -15.32 0.28 -1.80
CA VAL A 68 -14.21 0.56 -2.71
C VAL A 68 -13.20 -0.57 -2.54
N ALA A 69 -12.90 -1.28 -3.62
CA ALA A 69 -11.80 -2.22 -3.64
C ALA A 69 -10.50 -1.47 -3.91
N SER A 70 -9.49 -1.72 -3.09
CA SER A 70 -8.15 -1.17 -3.26
C SER A 70 -7.13 -2.16 -2.72
N PRO A 71 -5.87 -2.10 -3.19
CA PRO A 71 -4.78 -2.82 -2.55
C PRO A 71 -4.69 -2.47 -1.06
N ASP A 72 -4.20 -3.41 -0.25
CA ASP A 72 -3.94 -3.20 1.17
C ASP A 72 -2.46 -3.45 1.51
N ALA A 73 -2.02 -2.93 2.66
CA ALA A 73 -0.65 -3.10 3.13
C ALA A 73 -0.30 -4.57 3.46
N PRO A 74 -1.17 -5.35 4.13
CA PRO A 74 -0.90 -6.75 4.45
C PRO A 74 -0.63 -7.63 3.22
N ILE A 75 -1.43 -7.51 2.16
CA ILE A 75 -1.24 -8.27 0.91
C ILE A 75 0.05 -7.83 0.23
N ALA A 76 0.40 -6.53 0.25
CA ALA A 76 1.67 -6.06 -0.28
C ALA A 76 2.88 -6.69 0.46
N ALA A 77 2.82 -6.79 1.79
CA ALA A 77 3.85 -7.44 2.60
C ALA A 77 3.92 -8.96 2.34
N LEU A 78 2.78 -9.62 2.10
CA LEU A 78 2.74 -11.03 1.70
C LEU A 78 3.37 -11.25 0.33
N ILE A 79 3.14 -10.36 -0.63
CA ILE A 79 3.80 -10.40 -1.95
C ILE A 79 5.31 -10.31 -1.77
N ALA A 80 5.80 -9.33 -0.99
CA ALA A 80 7.23 -9.18 -0.74
C ALA A 80 7.87 -10.41 -0.10
N SER A 81 7.25 -10.96 0.96
CA SER A 81 7.80 -12.12 1.68
C SER A 81 7.82 -13.40 0.84
N LEU A 82 6.80 -13.63 0.01
CA LEU A 82 6.77 -14.77 -0.92
C LEU A 82 7.81 -14.64 -2.02
N LEU A 83 7.99 -13.45 -2.60
CA LEU A 83 9.00 -13.21 -3.64
C LEU A 83 10.43 -13.30 -3.08
N ALA A 84 10.65 -12.81 -1.86
CA ALA A 84 11.92 -12.95 -1.16
C ALA A 84 12.31 -14.42 -0.96
N ALA A 85 11.35 -15.28 -0.65
CA ALA A 85 11.57 -16.72 -0.49
C ALA A 85 12.04 -17.43 -1.77
N VAL A 86 11.77 -16.86 -2.96
CA VAL A 86 12.16 -17.41 -4.28
C VAL A 86 13.48 -16.80 -4.78
N ILE A 87 14.22 -16.06 -3.93
CA ILE A 87 15.53 -15.44 -4.23
C ILE A 87 15.46 -14.46 -5.41
N ALA A 88 14.31 -13.81 -5.61
CA ALA A 88 14.19 -12.74 -6.59
C ALA A 88 14.72 -11.44 -5.98
N LYS A 89 15.71 -10.80 -6.61
CA LYS A 89 16.21 -9.49 -6.16
C LYS A 89 15.13 -8.42 -6.39
N PRO A 90 14.67 -7.69 -5.35
CA PRO A 90 13.68 -6.63 -5.50
C PRO A 90 14.07 -5.61 -6.59
N GLY A 91 13.10 -5.14 -7.36
CA GLY A 91 13.31 -4.17 -8.44
C GLY A 91 13.96 -4.71 -9.72
N SER A 92 14.36 -6.00 -9.78
CA SER A 92 14.78 -6.62 -11.04
C SER A 92 13.59 -6.85 -11.97
N PRO A 93 13.78 -6.88 -13.31
CA PRO A 93 12.71 -7.22 -14.25
C PRO A 93 12.06 -8.58 -13.93
N GLN A 94 12.87 -9.56 -13.51
CA GLN A 94 12.39 -10.87 -13.09
C GLN A 94 11.48 -10.80 -11.86
N TYR A 95 11.75 -9.90 -10.91
CA TYR A 95 10.92 -9.71 -9.73
C TYR A 95 9.50 -9.25 -10.09
N VAL A 96 9.39 -8.33 -11.05
CA VAL A 96 8.10 -7.82 -11.54
C VAL A 96 7.32 -8.92 -12.27
N GLU A 97 8.00 -9.70 -13.11
CA GLU A 97 7.39 -10.84 -13.81
C GLU A 97 6.86 -11.91 -12.84
N LEU A 98 7.63 -12.24 -11.80
CA LEU A 98 7.20 -13.18 -10.76
C LEU A 98 6.01 -12.66 -9.97
N ALA A 99 5.95 -11.36 -9.67
CA ALA A 99 4.80 -10.75 -9.00
C ALA A 99 3.53 -10.84 -9.86
N TYR A 100 3.65 -10.66 -11.18
CA TYR A 100 2.52 -10.85 -12.11
C TYR A 100 2.10 -12.32 -12.20
N ALA A 101 3.06 -13.26 -12.22
CA ALA A 101 2.76 -14.68 -12.17
C ALA A 101 2.03 -15.06 -10.88
N GLN A 102 2.46 -14.55 -9.73
CA GLN A 102 1.79 -14.74 -8.45
C GLN A 102 0.36 -14.20 -8.48
N ALA A 103 0.15 -12.99 -9.02
CA ALA A 103 -1.19 -12.42 -9.17
C ALA A 103 -2.10 -13.29 -10.04
N LEU A 104 -1.57 -13.87 -11.13
CA LEU A 104 -2.32 -14.79 -11.99
C LEU A 104 -2.70 -16.09 -11.27
N VAL A 105 -1.78 -16.67 -10.48
CA VAL A 105 -2.06 -17.85 -9.66
C VAL A 105 -3.16 -17.53 -8.64
N CYS A 106 -3.07 -16.40 -7.94
CA CYS A 106 -4.12 -15.96 -7.01
C CYS A 106 -5.47 -15.79 -7.72
N ALA A 107 -5.49 -15.20 -8.92
CA ALA A 107 -6.71 -15.04 -9.70
C ALA A 107 -7.36 -16.38 -10.08
N VAL A 108 -6.56 -17.37 -10.48
CA VAL A 108 -7.04 -18.74 -10.76
C VAL A 108 -7.60 -19.38 -9.50
N VAL A 109 -6.90 -19.29 -8.37
CA VAL A 109 -7.38 -19.84 -7.09
C VAL A 109 -8.70 -19.18 -6.65
N PHE A 110 -8.81 -17.86 -6.77
CA PHE A 110 -10.05 -17.16 -6.46
C PHE A 110 -11.18 -17.49 -7.44
N LEU A 111 -10.88 -17.71 -8.71
CA LEU A 111 -11.86 -18.19 -9.69
C LEU A 111 -12.37 -19.59 -9.32
N LEU A 112 -11.48 -20.49 -8.88
CA LEU A 112 -11.87 -21.81 -8.38
C LEU A 112 -12.76 -21.68 -7.15
N PHE A 113 -12.40 -20.83 -6.18
CA PHE A 113 -13.24 -20.57 -5.00
C PHE A 113 -14.61 -20.02 -5.37
N PHE A 114 -14.67 -19.15 -6.37
CA PHE A 114 -15.94 -18.65 -6.91
C PHE A 114 -16.79 -19.76 -7.53
N VAL A 115 -16.21 -20.57 -8.42
CA VAL A 115 -16.91 -21.68 -9.11
C VAL A 115 -17.42 -22.73 -8.13
N PHE A 116 -16.61 -23.11 -7.15
CA PHE A 116 -16.97 -24.09 -6.12
C PHE A 116 -17.77 -23.48 -4.96
N LYS A 117 -18.07 -22.17 -5.00
CA LYS A 117 -18.79 -21.43 -3.96
C LYS A 117 -18.17 -21.60 -2.57
N LEU A 118 -16.83 -21.65 -2.51
CA LEU A 118 -16.06 -21.85 -1.29
C LEU A 118 -15.95 -20.60 -0.41
N GLY A 119 -16.75 -19.55 -0.68
CA GLY A 119 -16.79 -18.34 0.14
C GLY A 119 -17.15 -18.61 1.61
N PHE A 120 -17.83 -19.73 1.90
CA PHE A 120 -18.14 -20.14 3.26
C PHE A 120 -16.89 -20.47 4.10
N LEU A 121 -15.75 -20.81 3.47
CA LEU A 121 -14.48 -21.06 4.16
C LEU A 121 -13.97 -19.84 4.92
N ALA A 122 -14.29 -18.63 4.47
CA ALA A 122 -13.91 -17.40 5.16
C ALA A 122 -14.55 -17.32 6.58
N ASN A 123 -15.70 -17.96 6.80
CA ASN A 123 -16.37 -18.00 8.10
C ASN A 123 -15.69 -18.94 9.11
N PHE A 124 -14.77 -19.80 8.67
CA PHE A 124 -14.00 -20.68 9.55
C PHE A 124 -12.72 -20.04 10.07
N LEU A 125 -12.35 -18.86 9.58
CA LEU A 125 -11.23 -18.11 10.11
C LEU A 125 -11.66 -17.45 11.42
N SER A 126 -11.09 -17.92 12.52
CA SER A 126 -11.36 -17.33 13.83
C SER A 126 -10.85 -15.88 13.87
N GLU A 127 -11.68 -14.97 14.36
CA GLU A 127 -11.33 -13.55 14.53
C GLU A 127 -10.01 -13.34 15.30
N PRO A 128 -9.69 -14.08 16.39
CA PRO A 128 -8.41 -13.93 17.09
C PRO A 128 -7.18 -14.23 16.23
N VAL A 129 -7.28 -15.23 15.34
CA VAL A 129 -6.17 -15.58 14.42
C VAL A 129 -5.97 -14.48 13.39
N LEU A 130 -7.06 -13.92 12.85
CA LEU A 130 -6.98 -12.83 11.89
C LEU A 130 -6.39 -11.56 12.53
N VAL A 131 -6.82 -11.22 13.75
CA VAL A 131 -6.27 -10.08 14.51
C VAL A 131 -4.79 -10.29 14.81
N GLY A 132 -4.40 -11.48 15.28
CA GLY A 132 -2.99 -11.80 15.56
C GLY A 132 -2.11 -11.73 14.31
N PHE A 133 -2.62 -12.24 13.18
CA PHE A 133 -1.94 -12.17 11.88
C PHE A 133 -1.74 -10.73 11.39
N ILE A 134 -2.80 -9.90 11.43
CA ILE A 134 -2.71 -8.49 11.02
C ILE A 134 -1.79 -7.71 11.96
N ALA A 135 -1.84 -7.97 13.27
CA ALA A 135 -0.94 -7.33 14.23
C ALA A 135 0.53 -7.69 13.96
N GLY A 136 0.81 -8.96 13.65
CA GLY A 136 2.16 -9.41 13.26
C GLY A 136 2.65 -8.72 11.99
N LEU A 137 1.84 -8.68 10.94
CA LEU A 137 2.18 -7.98 9.69
C LEU A 137 2.33 -6.46 9.90
N ALA A 138 1.55 -5.84 10.78
CA ALA A 138 1.70 -4.43 11.09
C ALA A 138 3.07 -4.13 11.71
N VAL A 139 3.54 -5.00 12.62
CA VAL A 139 4.88 -4.88 13.21
C VAL A 139 5.97 -5.09 12.16
N GLU A 140 5.83 -6.11 11.30
CA GLU A 140 6.75 -6.36 10.17
C GLU A 140 6.86 -5.13 9.25
N ILE A 141 5.72 -4.58 8.83
CA ILE A 141 5.65 -3.39 7.98
C ILE A 141 6.32 -2.21 8.70
N LEU A 142 6.02 -1.98 9.98
CA LEU A 142 6.64 -0.89 10.74
C LEU A 142 8.17 -1.01 10.78
N THR A 143 8.71 -2.21 11.00
CA THR A 143 10.16 -2.46 10.96
C THR A 143 10.76 -2.05 9.62
N SER A 144 10.14 -2.48 8.50
CA SER A 144 10.60 -2.12 7.15
C SER A 144 10.51 -0.62 6.86
N GLN A 145 9.55 0.10 7.46
CA GLN A 145 9.44 1.55 7.30
C GLN A 145 10.47 2.30 8.16
N VAL A 146 10.80 1.79 9.35
CA VAL A 146 11.85 2.37 10.20
C VAL A 146 13.20 2.29 9.50
N GLU A 147 13.53 1.17 8.86
CA GLU A 147 14.74 1.03 8.04
C GLU A 147 14.83 2.15 6.98
N LYS A 148 13.74 2.36 6.22
CA LYS A 148 13.66 3.39 5.17
C LYS A 148 13.80 4.81 5.72
N ILE A 149 13.17 5.13 6.85
CA ILE A 149 13.26 6.46 7.48
C ILE A 149 14.68 6.72 8.00
N LEU A 150 15.31 5.70 8.61
CA LEU A 150 16.69 5.80 9.08
C LEU A 150 17.70 5.88 7.92
N GLY A 151 17.31 5.45 6.72
CA GLY A 151 18.20 5.43 5.55
C GLY A 151 19.35 4.44 5.71
N VAL A 152 19.12 3.35 6.45
CA VAL A 152 20.08 2.26 6.64
C VAL A 152 19.72 1.09 5.74
N HIS A 153 20.66 0.19 5.48
CA HIS A 153 20.42 -1.01 4.68
C HIS A 153 20.67 -2.26 5.51
N THR A 154 19.62 -3.08 5.64
CA THR A 154 19.69 -4.41 6.25
C THR A 154 20.00 -5.47 5.19
N THR A 155 20.73 -6.52 5.57
CA THR A 155 20.95 -7.71 4.73
C THR A 155 20.23 -8.93 5.28
N ALA A 156 19.43 -8.75 6.33
CA ALA A 156 18.71 -9.84 6.98
C ALA A 156 17.40 -10.14 6.26
N ASP A 157 17.14 -11.42 6.02
CA ASP A 157 15.90 -11.91 5.39
C ASP A 157 14.83 -12.36 6.40
N ARG A 158 15.06 -12.11 7.70
CA ARG A 158 14.16 -12.51 8.79
C ARG A 158 14.00 -11.37 9.77
N PHE A 159 12.77 -11.24 10.29
CA PHE A 159 12.38 -10.19 11.23
C PHE A 159 13.35 -9.96 12.40
N PHE A 160 13.69 -11.00 13.18
CA PHE A 160 14.54 -10.80 14.38
C PHE A 160 15.98 -10.35 14.03
N PRO A 161 16.68 -11.01 13.08
CA PRO A 161 17.96 -10.49 12.60
C PRO A 161 17.88 -9.08 11.99
N GLU A 162 16.82 -8.75 11.25
CA GLU A 162 16.60 -7.43 10.68
C GLU A 162 16.44 -6.37 11.76
N LEU A 163 15.58 -6.63 12.75
CA LEU A 163 15.37 -5.73 13.88
C LEU A 163 16.68 -5.49 14.66
N TRP A 164 17.48 -6.54 14.86
CA TRP A 164 18.79 -6.41 15.48
C TRP A 164 19.75 -5.54 14.65
N GLN A 165 19.81 -5.78 13.33
CA GLN A 165 20.64 -4.97 12.42
C GLN A 165 20.22 -3.50 12.43
N ILE A 166 18.92 -3.21 12.36
CA ILE A 166 18.39 -1.85 12.44
C ILE A 166 18.87 -1.16 13.73
N ILE A 167 18.72 -1.81 14.89
CA ILE A 167 19.16 -1.26 16.18
C ILE A 167 20.66 -0.96 16.17
N THR A 168 21.48 -1.88 15.64
CA THR A 168 22.93 -1.69 15.59
C THR A 168 23.38 -0.63 14.58
N GLN A 169 22.58 -0.37 13.54
CA GLN A 169 22.89 0.63 12.51
C GLN A 169 22.32 2.03 12.79
N ILE A 170 21.57 2.23 13.88
CA ILE A 170 21.09 3.57 14.29
C ILE A 170 22.21 4.65 14.28
N PRO A 171 23.44 4.38 14.76
CA PRO A 171 24.52 5.38 14.71
C PRO A 171 24.95 5.78 13.29
N HIS A 172 24.65 4.95 12.29
CA HIS A 172 24.94 5.17 10.87
C HIS A 172 23.72 5.71 10.10
N ALA A 173 22.65 6.11 10.79
CA ALA A 173 21.46 6.64 10.15
C ALA A 173 21.76 7.91 9.33
N HIS A 174 21.11 7.99 8.17
CA HIS A 174 21.26 9.12 7.27
C HIS A 174 20.41 10.30 7.76
N GLY A 175 21.05 11.33 8.32
CA GLY A 175 20.37 12.45 8.98
C GLY A 175 19.33 13.17 8.11
N TRP A 176 19.58 13.31 6.80
CA TRP A 176 18.61 13.90 5.88
C TRP A 176 17.39 13.01 5.65
N SER A 177 17.57 11.69 5.55
CA SER A 177 16.44 10.75 5.39
C SER A 177 15.54 10.78 6.62
N VAL A 178 16.15 10.81 7.81
CA VAL A 178 15.43 10.94 9.09
C VAL A 178 14.68 12.26 9.16
N ALA A 179 15.31 13.37 8.77
CA ALA A 179 14.67 14.68 8.77
C ALA A 179 13.47 14.74 7.82
N VAL A 180 13.62 14.25 6.58
CA VAL A 180 12.53 14.22 5.59
C VAL A 180 11.41 13.29 6.04
N GLY A 181 11.73 12.08 6.51
CA GLY A 181 10.74 11.11 7.00
C GLY A 181 9.95 11.66 8.20
N THR A 182 10.65 12.23 9.18
CA THR A 182 10.02 12.81 10.37
C THR A 182 9.17 14.03 10.03
N ALA A 183 9.66 14.93 9.17
CA ALA A 183 8.91 16.08 8.70
C ALA A 183 7.64 15.66 7.94
N THR A 184 7.75 14.67 7.06
CA THR A 184 6.60 14.13 6.30
C THR A 184 5.55 13.55 7.25
N MET A 185 5.98 12.75 8.24
CA MET A 185 5.09 12.18 9.24
C MET A 185 4.41 13.26 10.08
N LEU A 186 5.15 14.31 10.46
CA LEU A 186 4.61 15.45 11.20
C LEU A 186 3.57 16.21 10.37
N VAL A 187 3.83 16.47 9.09
CA VAL A 187 2.87 17.10 8.18
C VAL A 187 1.58 16.28 8.08
N ILE A 188 1.68 14.97 7.90
CA ILE A 188 0.51 14.08 7.81
C ILE A 188 -0.31 14.14 9.11
N VAL A 189 0.34 14.04 10.28
CA VAL A 189 -0.34 14.07 11.58
C VAL A 189 -1.00 15.43 11.85
N VAL A 190 -0.28 16.52 11.58
CA VAL A 190 -0.79 17.89 11.77
C VAL A 190 -1.96 18.15 10.83
N LEU A 191 -1.86 17.80 9.56
CA LEU A 191 -2.93 18.03 8.60
C LEU A 191 -4.16 17.17 8.91
N ARG A 192 -3.96 15.93 9.36
CA ARG A 192 -5.06 15.08 9.82
C ARG A 192 -5.82 15.68 11.01
N ARG A 193 -5.15 16.47 11.87
CA ARG A 193 -5.77 17.16 13.01
C ARG A 193 -6.40 18.50 12.64
N LEU A 194 -5.72 19.32 11.85
CA LEU A 194 -6.15 20.69 11.55
C LEU A 194 -7.12 20.76 10.36
N ALA A 195 -6.96 19.89 9.37
CA ALA A 195 -7.73 19.91 8.13
C ALA A 195 -8.02 18.48 7.63
N PRO A 196 -8.86 17.70 8.36
CA PRO A 196 -9.16 16.29 8.02
C PRO A 196 -9.85 16.11 6.66
N ALA A 197 -10.39 17.19 6.09
CA ALA A 197 -10.97 17.18 4.74
C ALA A 197 -9.93 17.20 3.62
N LEU A 198 -8.66 17.55 3.93
CA LEU A 198 -7.59 17.61 2.94
C LEU A 198 -6.88 16.25 2.82
N PRO A 199 -6.43 15.86 1.61
CA PRO A 199 -5.69 14.62 1.39
C PRO A 199 -4.25 14.76 1.89
N GLY A 200 -4.06 14.70 3.21
CA GLY A 200 -2.76 14.88 3.87
C GLY A 200 -1.62 14.04 3.31
N PRO A 201 -1.81 12.73 3.03
CA PRO A 201 -0.77 11.92 2.39
C PRO A 201 -0.32 12.45 1.01
N LEU A 202 -1.26 12.93 0.19
CA LEU A 202 -0.91 13.48 -1.13
C LEU A 202 -0.17 14.81 -1.02
N ILE A 203 -0.64 15.67 -0.12
CA ILE A 203 0.00 16.97 0.15
C ILE A 203 1.42 16.75 0.67
N ALA A 204 1.59 15.81 1.61
CA ALA A 204 2.89 15.45 2.16
C ALA A 204 3.82 14.88 1.08
N LEU A 205 3.32 14.00 0.21
CA LEU A 205 4.08 13.46 -0.92
C LEU A 205 4.56 14.58 -1.85
N VAL A 206 3.64 15.42 -2.34
CA VAL A 206 3.97 16.51 -3.28
C VAL A 206 4.93 17.51 -2.63
N ALA A 207 4.70 17.89 -1.38
CA ALA A 207 5.57 18.82 -0.65
C ALA A 207 6.97 18.22 -0.44
N ALA A 208 7.07 16.96 -0.03
CA ALA A 208 8.35 16.27 0.15
C ALA A 208 9.12 16.15 -1.17
N THR A 209 8.45 15.75 -2.27
CA THR A 209 9.08 15.68 -3.60
C THR A 209 9.57 17.05 -4.07
N ALA A 210 8.76 18.11 -3.89
CA ALA A 210 9.16 19.47 -4.26
C ALA A 210 10.34 19.98 -3.43
N LEU A 211 10.36 19.71 -2.12
CA LEU A 211 11.46 20.08 -1.23
C LEU A 211 12.76 19.36 -1.61
N VAL A 212 12.68 18.05 -1.88
CA VAL A 212 13.86 17.26 -2.28
C VAL A 212 14.41 17.72 -3.62
N ALA A 213 13.55 17.94 -4.61
CA ALA A 213 13.95 18.45 -5.92
C ALA A 213 14.54 19.87 -5.85
N TRP A 214 14.01 20.74 -4.99
CA TRP A 214 14.49 22.11 -4.84
C TRP A 214 15.83 22.19 -4.10
N ALA A 215 15.99 21.43 -3.01
CA ALA A 215 17.23 21.42 -2.23
C ALA A 215 18.27 20.39 -2.75
N GLY A 216 17.97 19.66 -3.84
CA GLY A 216 18.88 18.71 -4.48
C GLY A 216 19.31 17.58 -3.55
N LEU A 217 18.42 17.11 -2.67
CA LEU A 217 18.73 16.05 -1.71
C LEU A 217 18.89 14.68 -2.38
N ASP A 218 18.43 14.52 -3.61
CA ASP A 218 18.76 13.39 -4.49
C ASP A 218 20.27 13.26 -4.70
N ARG A 219 21.03 14.37 -4.69
CA ARG A 219 22.51 14.34 -4.71
C ARG A 219 23.14 13.94 -3.38
N HIS A 220 22.36 13.97 -2.29
CA HIS A 220 22.76 13.57 -0.95
C HIS A 220 22.26 12.17 -0.58
N GLY A 221 21.79 11.38 -1.56
CA GLY A 221 21.39 9.98 -1.33
C GLY A 221 19.98 9.81 -0.76
N VAL A 222 19.16 10.86 -0.72
CA VAL A 222 17.75 10.74 -0.33
C VAL A 222 16.93 10.33 -1.55
N SER A 223 16.39 9.10 -1.53
CA SER A 223 15.35 8.68 -2.48
C SER A 223 13.97 9.01 -1.92
N VAL A 224 13.10 9.59 -2.77
CA VAL A 224 11.68 9.87 -2.48
C VAL A 224 10.81 8.98 -3.35
#